data_AF-A0A932UXA1-F1
#
_entry.id   AF-A0A932UXA1-F1
#
_cell.length_a   1.000
_cell.length_b   1.000
_cell.length_c   1.000
_cell.angle_alpha   90.00
_cell.angle_beta   90.00
_cell.angle_gamma   90.00
#
_symmetry.space_group_name_H-M   'P 1'
#
loop_
_entity.id
_entity.type
_entity.pdbx_description
1 polymer ?
#
loop_
_entity_poly.entity_id
_entity_poly.type
_entity_poly.pdbx_seq_one_letter_code
_entity_poly.pdbx_strand_id
1 'polypeptide(L)'
;MFRTCPVTTLKIHRSAETLIKVNAVVAVVAFLIGVSAAILLVLTRWQVVHLLPADWYYRILTAHGLNMLIFFILFFEMAVLYFAGPVLLNSRLPAPWAGWLAFGLMVVGAAMVEVMVFTGRADVLFTSYVPLKAHPNYYLGIILFAVGALIVTILFLATLVVAKREKTYTGSMPLVTFGALTADIIAIVTLLHGAAIYIPTWLWSMGLMNVDPEVYRMVWWALGHASQQINVAAMVSIWYLMAGFTVGGVVL
;
A
#
# COMPACT_ATOMS: atom_id res chain seq x y z
N MET A 1 13.33 22.66 1.17
CA MET A 1 14.05 23.11 2.39
C MET A 1 14.26 21.92 3.30
N PHE A 2 15.47 21.76 3.83
CA PHE A 2 15.80 20.71 4.79
C PHE A 2 15.69 21.22 6.22
N ARG A 3 15.32 20.33 7.13
CA ARG A 3 15.48 20.52 8.58
C ARG A 3 16.25 19.34 9.17
N THR A 4 16.87 19.54 10.32
CA THR A 4 17.47 18.45 11.10
C THR A 4 16.45 17.94 12.12
N CYS A 5 16.31 16.63 12.25
CA CYS A 5 15.49 16.03 13.29
C CYS A 5 16.18 16.20 14.65
N PRO A 6 15.52 16.78 15.68
CA PRO A 6 16.17 16.97 16.98
C PRO A 6 16.44 15.65 17.72
N VAL A 7 15.72 14.58 17.37
CA VAL A 7 15.85 13.26 18.00
C VAL A 7 16.83 12.37 17.25
N THR A 8 16.60 12.19 15.94
CA THR A 8 17.39 11.24 15.14
C THR A 8 18.58 11.88 14.44
N THR A 9 18.72 13.21 14.48
CA THR A 9 19.74 14.01 13.77
C THR A 9 19.72 13.90 12.23
N LEU A 10 18.77 13.15 11.66
CA LEU A 10 18.61 12.99 10.22
C LEU A 10 18.22 14.33 9.55
N LYS A 11 18.74 14.55 8.33
CA LYS A 11 18.31 15.65 7.46
C LYS A 11 17.05 15.26 6.72
N ILE A 12 16.00 16.05 6.86
CA ILE A 12 14.67 15.75 6.33
C ILE A 12 14.25 16.85 5.36
N HIS A 13 13.98 16.48 4.11
CA HIS A 13 13.40 17.40 3.14
C HIS A 13 11.90 17.58 3.38
N ARG A 14 11.42 18.82 3.50
CA ARG A 14 10.01 19.15 3.84
C ARG A 14 8.96 18.46 2.96
N SER A 15 9.24 18.34 1.66
CA SER A 15 8.31 17.69 0.73
C SER A 15 8.15 16.19 1.00
N ALA A 16 9.26 15.50 1.31
CA ALA A 16 9.21 14.10 1.68
C ALA A 16 8.52 13.93 3.03
N GLU A 17 8.86 14.77 4.02
CA GLU A 17 8.23 14.74 5.35
C GLU A 17 6.71 14.86 5.30
N THR A 18 6.21 15.78 4.47
CA THR A 18 4.76 16.01 4.37
C THR A 18 4.08 14.79 3.76
N LEU A 19 4.65 14.21 2.70
CA LEU A 19 4.14 12.99 2.07
C LEU A 19 4.21 11.78 3.00
N ILE A 20 5.28 11.63 3.80
CA ILE A 20 5.39 10.61 4.85
C ILE A 20 4.21 10.74 5.82
N LYS A 21 3.97 11.95 6.35
CA LYS A 21 2.92 12.20 7.34
C LYS A 21 1.52 11.90 6.80
N VAL A 22 1.17 12.41 5.62
CA VAL A 22 -0.18 12.20 5.08
C VAL A 22 -0.44 10.73 4.75
N ASN A 23 0.54 10.02 4.18
CA ASN A 23 0.41 8.58 3.92
C ASN A 23 0.28 7.81 5.24
N ALA A 24 1.11 8.09 6.24
CA ALA A 24 1.03 7.44 7.55
C ALA A 24 -0.29 7.72 8.27
N VAL A 25 -0.83 8.94 8.18
CA VAL A 25 -2.14 9.29 8.77
C VAL A 25 -3.25 8.51 8.08
N VAL A 26 -3.29 8.46 6.75
CA VAL A 26 -4.31 7.70 6.02
C VAL A 26 -4.19 6.20 6.28
N ALA A 27 -2.96 5.68 6.42
CA ALA A 27 -2.73 4.30 6.84
C ALA A 27 -3.39 4.01 8.20
N VAL A 28 -3.19 4.88 9.20
CA VAL A 28 -3.82 4.73 10.53
C VAL A 28 -5.35 4.82 10.44
N VAL A 29 -5.90 5.69 9.59
CA VAL A 29 -7.35 5.77 9.37
C VAL A 29 -7.89 4.45 8.79
N ALA A 30 -7.25 3.92 7.74
CA ALA A 30 -7.63 2.64 7.15
C ALA A 30 -7.51 1.49 8.17
N PHE A 31 -6.44 1.48 8.99
CA PHE A 31 -6.28 0.53 10.08
C PHE A 31 -7.44 0.59 11.08
N LEU A 32 -7.86 1.79 11.50
CA LEU A 32 -8.97 1.94 12.44
C LEU A 32 -10.30 1.45 11.85
N ILE A 33 -10.56 1.70 10.55
CA ILE A 33 -11.72 1.16 9.85
C ILE A 33 -11.65 -0.37 9.84
N GLY A 34 -10.50 -0.94 9.45
CA GLY A 34 -10.28 -2.38 9.40
C GLY A 34 -10.40 -3.07 10.75
N VAL A 35 -9.87 -2.50 11.83
CA VAL A 35 -9.98 -3.03 13.20
C VAL A 35 -11.41 -2.94 13.71
N SER A 36 -12.11 -1.83 13.45
CA SER A 36 -13.53 -1.69 13.82
C SER A 36 -14.37 -2.77 13.15
N ALA A 37 -14.14 -3.02 11.86
CA ALA A 37 -14.75 -4.12 11.13
C ALA A 37 -14.41 -5.49 11.73
N ALA A 38 -13.15 -5.71 12.15
CA ALA A 38 -12.72 -6.95 12.80
C ALA A 38 -13.50 -7.24 14.09
N ILE A 39 -13.72 -6.23 14.93
CA ILE A 39 -14.48 -6.37 16.17
C ILE A 39 -15.92 -6.81 15.87
N LEU A 40 -16.58 -6.18 14.88
CA LEU A 40 -17.93 -6.57 14.46
C LEU A 40 -17.99 -8.02 13.95
N LEU A 41 -16.98 -8.45 13.19
CA LEU A 41 -16.88 -9.81 12.66
C LEU A 41 -16.68 -10.84 13.76
N VAL A 42 -15.74 -10.60 14.69
CA VAL A 42 -15.48 -11.49 15.84
C VAL A 42 -16.72 -11.60 16.72
N LEU A 43 -17.37 -10.47 17.03
CA LEU A 43 -18.61 -10.46 17.79
C LEU A 43 -19.76 -11.16 17.07
N THR A 44 -19.76 -11.27 15.75
CA THR A 44 -20.79 -12.03 15.01
C THR A 44 -20.47 -13.52 14.94
N ARG A 45 -19.19 -13.90 15.03
CA ARG A 45 -18.74 -15.30 15.00
C ARG A 45 -18.86 -15.99 16.36
N TRP A 46 -19.05 -15.23 17.43
CA TRP A 46 -19.23 -15.75 18.77
C TRP A 46 -20.60 -16.41 18.92
N GLN A 47 -20.67 -17.68 19.32
CA GLN A 47 -21.93 -18.42 19.49
C GLN A 47 -23.02 -17.75 20.36
N VAL A 48 -22.66 -16.83 21.25
CA VAL A 48 -23.63 -16.11 22.10
C VAL A 48 -24.07 -14.78 21.48
N VAL A 49 -23.20 -14.15 20.68
CA VAL A 49 -23.42 -12.82 20.11
C VAL A 49 -23.45 -12.96 18.58
N HIS A 50 -24.53 -12.50 17.94
CA HIS A 50 -24.69 -12.60 16.49
C HIS A 50 -25.10 -11.24 15.94
N LEU A 51 -24.17 -10.29 16.01
CA LEU A 51 -24.46 -8.86 15.84
C LEU A 51 -24.89 -8.49 14.42
N LEU A 52 -24.24 -9.06 13.40
CA LEU A 52 -24.50 -8.71 12.00
C LEU A 52 -25.36 -9.77 11.30
N PRO A 53 -26.37 -9.37 10.50
CA PRO A 53 -26.99 -10.27 9.52
C PRO A 53 -25.98 -10.64 8.41
N ALA A 54 -26.30 -11.67 7.62
CA ALA A 54 -25.37 -12.27 6.67
C ALA A 54 -24.84 -11.29 5.61
N ASP A 55 -25.70 -10.45 5.05
CA ASP A 55 -25.35 -9.42 4.06
C ASP A 55 -24.31 -8.43 4.64
N TRP A 56 -24.56 -7.91 5.84
CA TRP A 56 -23.62 -7.04 6.53
C TRP A 56 -22.35 -7.77 6.95
N TYR A 57 -22.42 -9.05 7.32
CA TYR A 57 -21.23 -9.83 7.64
C TYR A 57 -20.26 -9.89 6.46
N TYR A 58 -20.73 -10.24 5.26
CA TYR A 58 -19.87 -10.31 4.07
C TYR A 58 -19.40 -8.93 3.58
N ARG A 59 -20.24 -7.90 3.74
CA ARG A 59 -19.87 -6.51 3.45
C ARG A 59 -18.73 -6.03 4.35
N ILE A 60 -18.89 -6.21 5.66
CA ILE A 60 -17.88 -5.83 6.66
C ILE A 60 -16.63 -6.69 6.52
N LEU A 61 -16.76 -7.97 6.15
CA LEU A 61 -15.62 -8.84 5.86
C LEU A 61 -14.82 -8.35 4.64
N THR A 62 -15.51 -7.85 3.62
CA THR A 62 -14.88 -7.24 2.45
C THR A 62 -14.13 -5.96 2.85
N ALA A 63 -14.80 -5.06 3.58
CA ALA A 63 -14.18 -3.83 4.09
C ALA A 63 -12.96 -4.12 4.98
N HIS A 64 -13.06 -5.08 5.90
CA HIS A 64 -11.95 -5.49 6.77
C HIS A 64 -10.72 -5.93 5.96
N GLY A 65 -10.90 -6.86 5.03
CA GLY A 65 -9.80 -7.39 4.23
C GLY A 65 -9.11 -6.31 3.39
N LEU A 66 -9.88 -5.44 2.74
CA LEU A 66 -9.35 -4.34 1.93
C LEU A 66 -8.60 -3.32 2.79
N ASN A 67 -9.18 -2.89 3.91
CA ASN A 67 -8.53 -1.92 4.79
C ASN A 67 -7.23 -2.46 5.38
N MET A 68 -7.23 -3.72 5.84
CA MET A 68 -6.06 -4.29 6.53
C MET A 68 -4.97 -4.74 5.59
N LEU A 69 -5.32 -5.40 4.47
CA LEU A 69 -4.32 -6.03 3.60
C LEU A 69 -3.90 -5.17 2.41
N ILE A 70 -4.69 -4.14 2.06
CA ILE A 70 -4.41 -3.26 0.92
C ILE A 70 -4.16 -1.84 1.43
N PHE A 71 -5.18 -1.16 1.96
CA PHE A 71 -5.09 0.27 2.20
C PHE A 71 -4.12 0.65 3.32
N PHE A 72 -4.29 0.10 4.52
CA PHE A 72 -3.40 0.36 5.66
C PHE A 72 -1.94 0.11 5.30
N ILE A 73 -1.67 -1.09 4.82
CA ILE A 73 -0.32 -1.56 4.52
C ILE A 73 0.32 -0.71 3.42
N LEU A 74 -0.33 -0.55 2.27
CA LEU A 74 0.28 0.15 1.14
C LEU A 74 0.48 1.63 1.43
N PHE A 75 -0.46 2.31 2.10
CA PHE A 75 -0.22 3.69 2.53
C PHE A 75 0.97 3.78 3.49
N PHE A 76 1.12 2.83 4.41
CA PHE A 76 2.28 2.79 5.30
C PHE A 76 3.58 2.54 4.53
N GLU A 77 3.57 1.64 3.54
CA GLU A 77 4.72 1.38 2.67
C GLU A 77 5.13 2.61 1.85
N MET A 78 4.18 3.39 1.33
CA MET A 78 4.52 4.63 0.62
C MET A 78 5.25 5.60 1.55
N ALA A 79 4.82 5.71 2.81
CA ALA A 79 5.52 6.50 3.82
C ALA A 79 6.94 5.95 4.09
N VAL A 80 7.12 4.62 4.12
CA VAL A 80 8.43 3.98 4.24
C VAL A 80 9.32 4.33 3.05
N LEU A 81 8.83 4.29 1.81
CA LEU A 81 9.63 4.64 0.63
C LEU A 81 10.07 6.12 0.65
N TYR A 82 9.16 7.04 1.01
CA TYR A 82 9.51 8.46 1.17
C TYR A 82 10.49 8.73 2.33
N PHE A 83 10.54 7.86 3.32
CA PHE A 83 11.53 7.91 4.39
C PHE A 83 12.86 7.30 3.95
N ALA A 84 12.85 6.06 3.49
CA ALA A 84 14.02 5.26 3.19
C ALA A 84 14.83 5.82 2.00
N GLY A 85 14.18 6.47 1.04
CA GLY A 85 14.86 7.15 -0.07
C GLY A 85 15.35 8.54 0.34
N PRO A 86 14.48 9.56 0.33
CA PRO A 86 14.87 10.94 0.62
C PRO A 86 15.60 11.13 1.97
N VAL A 87 15.08 10.60 3.08
CA VAL A 87 15.61 10.92 4.41
C VAL A 87 16.92 10.19 4.67
N LEU A 88 16.97 8.87 4.48
CA LEU A 88 18.17 8.09 4.79
C LEU A 88 19.33 8.34 3.83
N LEU A 89 19.05 8.79 2.60
CA LEU A 89 20.07 9.18 1.64
C LEU A 89 20.43 10.67 1.68
N ASN A 90 19.91 11.45 2.63
CA ASN A 90 20.06 12.90 2.70
C ASN A 90 19.68 13.61 1.38
N SER A 91 18.72 13.03 0.64
CA SER A 91 18.33 13.47 -0.69
C SER A 91 17.03 14.27 -0.64
N ARG A 92 16.84 15.13 -1.63
CA ARG A 92 15.54 15.76 -1.89
C ARG A 92 14.62 14.75 -2.59
N LEU A 93 13.31 14.95 -2.45
CA LEU A 93 12.35 14.23 -3.31
C LEU A 93 12.40 14.85 -4.73
N PRO A 94 12.71 14.08 -5.79
CA PRO A 94 12.98 14.65 -7.11
C PRO A 94 11.80 15.37 -7.76
N ALA A 95 10.59 14.81 -7.64
CA ALA A 95 9.36 15.36 -8.22
C ALA A 95 8.21 15.33 -7.20
N PRO A 96 8.16 16.26 -6.24
CA PRO A 96 7.14 16.28 -5.19
C PRO A 96 5.70 16.34 -5.68
N TRP A 97 5.46 17.01 -6.82
CA TRP A 97 4.13 17.11 -7.42
C TRP A 97 3.57 15.73 -7.82
N ALA A 98 4.43 14.84 -8.30
CA ALA A 98 4.04 13.47 -8.66
C ALA A 98 3.72 12.65 -7.42
N GLY A 99 4.36 12.94 -6.28
CA GLY A 99 4.01 12.33 -4.99
C GLY A 99 2.63 12.74 -4.50
N TRP A 100 2.24 14.01 -4.72
CA TRP A 100 0.88 14.46 -4.42
C TRP A 100 -0.17 13.90 -5.39
N LEU A 101 0.16 13.77 -6.67
CA LEU A 101 -0.67 13.07 -7.64
C LEU A 101 -0.90 11.62 -7.23
N ALA A 102 0.17 10.91 -6.88
CA ALA A 102 0.13 9.53 -6.38
C ALA A 102 -0.78 9.39 -5.16
N PHE A 103 -0.56 10.24 -4.15
CA PHE A 103 -1.38 10.28 -2.95
C PHE A 103 -2.86 10.54 -3.26
N GLY A 104 -3.15 11.50 -4.14
CA GLY A 104 -4.52 11.80 -4.57
C GLY A 104 -5.19 10.61 -5.26
N LEU A 105 -4.49 9.93 -6.18
CA LEU A 105 -4.98 8.72 -6.85
C LEU A 105 -5.28 7.60 -5.86
N MET A 106 -4.39 7.37 -4.88
CA MET A 106 -4.59 6.36 -3.85
C MET A 106 -5.80 6.68 -2.96
N VAL A 107 -5.93 7.92 -2.48
CA VAL A 107 -7.06 8.32 -1.63
C VAL A 107 -8.38 8.22 -2.39
N VAL A 108 -8.45 8.71 -3.62
CA VAL A 108 -9.65 8.63 -4.44
C VAL A 108 -9.99 7.18 -4.78
N GLY A 109 -8.99 6.36 -5.12
CA GLY A 109 -9.17 4.94 -5.40
C GLY A 109 -9.72 4.17 -4.21
N ALA A 110 -9.12 4.35 -3.03
CA ALA A 110 -9.58 3.74 -1.78
C ALA A 110 -11.01 4.19 -1.43
N ALA A 111 -11.29 5.48 -1.47
CA ALA A 111 -12.63 6.01 -1.19
C ALA A 111 -13.69 5.47 -2.16
N MET A 112 -13.36 5.35 -3.46
CA MET A 112 -14.25 4.78 -4.46
C MET A 112 -14.58 3.31 -4.16
N VAL A 113 -13.58 2.53 -3.75
CA VAL A 113 -13.77 1.13 -3.32
C VAL A 113 -14.68 1.06 -2.10
N GLU A 114 -14.38 1.84 -1.05
CA GLU A 114 -15.17 1.87 0.19
C GLU A 114 -16.64 2.22 -0.07
N VAL A 115 -16.90 3.22 -0.91
CA VAL A 115 -18.27 3.59 -1.27
C VAL A 115 -19.00 2.42 -1.95
N MET A 116 -18.33 1.67 -2.84
CA MET A 116 -18.95 0.50 -3.48
C MET A 116 -19.20 -0.64 -2.48
N VAL A 117 -18.30 -0.86 -1.53
CA VAL A 117 -18.47 -1.86 -0.47
C VAL A 117 -19.63 -1.47 0.44
N PHE A 118 -19.61 -0.28 1.03
CA PHE A 118 -20.64 0.13 2.00
C PHE A 118 -22.04 0.33 1.40
N THR A 119 -22.14 0.58 0.09
CA THR A 119 -23.42 0.63 -0.63
C THR A 119 -23.93 -0.74 -1.09
N GLY A 120 -23.23 -1.84 -0.74
CA GLY A 120 -23.63 -3.21 -1.11
C GLY A 120 -23.42 -3.55 -2.58
N ARG A 121 -22.57 -2.80 -3.27
CA ARG A 121 -22.27 -2.97 -4.70
C ARG A 121 -20.98 -3.74 -4.96
N ALA A 122 -20.31 -4.20 -3.89
CA ALA A 122 -19.04 -4.92 -3.96
C ALA A 122 -18.89 -5.95 -2.82
N ASP A 123 -19.93 -6.74 -2.56
CA ASP A 123 -19.88 -7.84 -1.57
C ASP A 123 -19.13 -9.06 -2.16
N VAL A 124 -17.84 -8.87 -2.48
CA VAL A 124 -17.01 -9.83 -3.24
C VAL A 124 -15.75 -10.30 -2.51
N LEU A 125 -15.60 -9.91 -1.24
CA LEU A 125 -14.38 -10.08 -0.44
C LEU A 125 -13.16 -9.35 -1.05
N PHE A 126 -12.08 -9.23 -0.27
CA PHE A 126 -10.89 -8.53 -0.76
C PHE A 126 -10.21 -9.23 -1.95
N THR A 127 -10.48 -10.53 -2.14
CA THR A 127 -9.98 -11.30 -3.29
C THR A 127 -10.79 -11.05 -4.56
N SER A 128 -12.07 -10.63 -4.44
CA SER A 128 -12.94 -10.30 -5.57
C SER A 128 -12.95 -11.34 -6.71
N TYR A 129 -12.99 -12.63 -6.34
CA TYR A 129 -12.94 -13.72 -7.31
C TYR A 129 -14.11 -13.70 -8.30
N VAL A 130 -13.77 -13.75 -9.59
CA VAL A 130 -14.71 -14.09 -10.67
C VAL A 130 -15.29 -15.49 -10.39
N PRO A 131 -16.60 -15.75 -10.59
CA PRO A 131 -17.60 -14.90 -11.26
C PRO A 131 -18.40 -13.97 -10.33
N LEU A 132 -18.05 -13.81 -9.06
CA LEU A 132 -18.70 -12.82 -8.20
C LEU A 132 -18.34 -11.41 -8.70
N LYS A 133 -19.34 -10.70 -9.21
CA LYS A 133 -19.16 -9.42 -9.91
C LYS A 133 -19.48 -8.25 -9.00
N ALA A 134 -18.51 -7.37 -8.80
CA ALA A 134 -18.71 -6.06 -8.19
C ALA A 134 -19.06 -5.00 -9.25
N HIS A 135 -19.55 -3.85 -8.80
CA HIS A 135 -19.78 -2.70 -9.67
C HIS A 135 -18.46 -2.22 -10.32
N PRO A 136 -18.46 -1.74 -11.58
CA PRO A 136 -17.23 -1.33 -12.29
C PRO A 136 -16.34 -0.34 -11.52
N ASN A 137 -16.93 0.61 -10.79
CA ASN A 137 -16.19 1.57 -9.99
C ASN A 137 -15.36 0.93 -8.86
N TYR A 138 -15.71 -0.28 -8.39
CA TYR A 138 -14.88 -1.02 -7.43
C TYR A 138 -13.52 -1.35 -8.06
N TYR A 139 -13.53 -1.96 -9.25
CA TYR A 139 -12.30 -2.33 -9.95
C TYR A 139 -11.52 -1.09 -10.41
N LEU A 140 -12.22 -0.05 -10.89
CA LEU A 140 -11.58 1.23 -11.22
C LEU A 140 -10.89 1.85 -10.01
N GLY A 141 -11.52 1.81 -8.83
CA GLY A 141 -10.91 2.30 -7.59
C GLY A 141 -9.63 1.56 -7.22
N ILE A 142 -9.61 0.23 -7.34
CA ILE A 142 -8.39 -0.59 -7.17
C ILE A 142 -7.30 -0.19 -8.18
N ILE A 143 -7.67 -0.01 -9.45
CA ILE A 143 -6.72 0.39 -10.50
C ILE A 143 -6.12 1.77 -10.20
N LEU A 144 -6.94 2.76 -9.83
CA LEU A 144 -6.46 4.10 -9.47
C LEU A 144 -5.50 4.04 -8.27
N PHE A 145 -5.84 3.23 -7.26
CA PHE A 145 -4.99 2.99 -6.11
C PHE A 145 -3.63 2.40 -6.51
N ALA A 146 -3.64 1.35 -7.33
CA ALA A 146 -2.45 0.68 -7.82
C ALA A 146 -1.56 1.60 -8.67
N VAL A 147 -2.14 2.43 -9.53
CA VAL A 147 -1.40 3.43 -10.32
C VAL A 147 -0.75 4.46 -9.41
N GLY A 148 -1.45 4.94 -8.38
CA GLY A 148 -0.88 5.83 -7.38
C GLY A 148 0.34 5.22 -6.69
N ALA A 149 0.22 3.98 -6.20
CA ALA A 149 1.33 3.25 -5.58
C ALA A 149 2.53 3.09 -6.55
N LEU A 150 2.27 2.75 -7.82
CA LEU A 150 3.33 2.62 -8.85
C LEU A 150 4.09 3.93 -9.11
N ILE A 151 3.41 5.08 -9.01
CA ILE A 151 4.09 6.37 -9.13
C ILE A 151 5.06 6.58 -7.97
N VAL A 152 4.70 6.19 -6.75
CA VAL A 152 5.59 6.31 -5.58
C VAL A 152 6.81 5.40 -5.71
N THR A 153 6.65 4.17 -6.22
CA THR A 153 7.78 3.26 -6.41
C THR A 153 8.78 3.82 -7.43
N ILE A 154 8.27 4.34 -8.55
CA ILE A 154 9.10 5.04 -9.54
C ILE A 154 9.80 6.27 -8.94
N LEU A 155 9.12 7.03 -8.07
CA LEU A 155 9.72 8.17 -7.37
C LEU A 155 10.81 7.76 -6.38
N PHE A 156 10.66 6.61 -5.72
CA PHE A 156 11.69 6.05 -4.87
C PHE A 156 12.95 5.72 -5.69
N LEU A 157 12.80 4.98 -6.80
CA LEU A 157 13.91 4.69 -7.72
C LEU A 157 14.57 5.97 -8.27
N ALA A 158 13.78 6.96 -8.65
CA ALA A 158 14.28 8.27 -9.08
C ALA A 158 15.09 8.95 -7.96
N THR A 159 14.67 8.80 -6.71
CA THR A 159 15.40 9.34 -5.56
C THR A 159 16.77 8.67 -5.40
N LEU A 160 16.88 7.36 -5.64
CA LEU A 160 18.18 6.66 -5.61
C LEU A 160 19.13 7.22 -6.67
N VAL A 161 18.64 7.44 -7.89
CA VAL A 161 19.42 8.01 -9.00
C VAL A 161 19.86 9.44 -8.66
N VAL A 162 18.96 10.27 -8.14
CA VAL A 162 19.27 11.65 -7.76
C VAL A 162 20.26 11.70 -6.61
N ALA A 163 20.07 10.89 -5.57
CA ALA A 163 21.00 10.80 -4.43
C ALA A 163 22.42 10.44 -4.87
N LYS A 164 22.54 9.50 -5.82
CA LYS A 164 23.85 9.11 -6.38
C LYS A 164 24.47 10.22 -7.23
N ARG A 165 23.68 10.89 -8.08
CA ARG A 165 24.15 11.99 -8.95
C ARG A 165 24.57 13.21 -8.14
N GLU A 166 23.81 13.57 -7.13
CA GLU A 166 24.07 14.71 -6.25
C GLU A 166 25.07 14.38 -5.12
N LYS A 167 25.56 13.13 -5.06
CA LYS A 167 26.53 12.65 -4.06
C LYS A 167 26.09 12.93 -2.62
N THR A 168 24.80 12.74 -2.32
CA THR A 168 24.23 13.03 -1.00
C THR A 168 24.57 11.99 0.06
N TYR A 169 25.10 10.83 -0.36
CA TYR A 169 25.66 9.80 0.50
C TYR A 169 26.91 9.18 -0.15
N THR A 170 27.77 8.57 0.67
CA THR A 170 29.00 7.90 0.24
C THR A 170 28.97 6.42 0.66
N GLY A 171 29.78 5.59 -0.02
CA GLY A 171 29.83 4.16 0.25
C GLY A 171 28.61 3.39 -0.23
N SER A 172 28.33 2.27 0.43
CA SER A 172 27.20 1.40 0.16
C SER A 172 25.87 2.03 0.58
N MET A 173 24.78 1.60 -0.06
CA MET A 173 23.43 2.02 0.32
C MET A 173 23.12 1.58 1.76
N PRO A 174 22.46 2.42 2.60
CA PRO A 174 22.05 2.01 3.93
C PRO A 174 21.14 0.78 3.89
N LEU A 175 21.27 -0.13 4.86
CA LEU A 175 20.52 -1.40 4.91
C LEU A 175 19.01 -1.20 4.77
N VAL A 176 18.45 -0.19 5.43
CA VAL A 176 17.01 0.09 5.39
C VAL A 176 16.58 0.57 4.01
N THR A 177 17.40 1.38 3.35
CA THR A 177 17.17 1.80 1.97
C THR A 177 17.30 0.63 1.00
N PHE A 178 18.23 -0.30 1.26
CA PHE A 178 18.37 -1.53 0.48
C PHE A 178 17.16 -2.44 0.64
N GLY A 179 16.67 -2.66 1.85
CA GLY A 179 15.47 -3.45 2.07
C GLY A 179 14.20 -2.76 1.54
N ALA A 180 14.12 -1.43 1.59
CA ALA A 180 13.08 -0.66 0.89
C ALA A 180 13.17 -0.83 -0.64
N LEU A 181 14.37 -0.89 -1.22
CA LEU A 181 14.55 -1.20 -2.64
C LEU A 181 14.11 -2.63 -2.99
N THR A 182 14.37 -3.60 -2.12
CA THR A 182 13.84 -4.97 -2.30
C THR A 182 12.30 -4.96 -2.30
N ALA A 183 11.69 -4.28 -1.33
CA ALA A 183 10.24 -4.11 -1.26
C ALA A 183 9.69 -3.41 -2.52
N ASP A 184 10.35 -2.34 -2.98
CA ASP A 184 9.98 -1.56 -4.16
C ASP A 184 9.98 -2.41 -5.46
N ILE A 185 11.01 -3.23 -5.65
CA ILE A 185 11.10 -4.15 -6.81
C ILE A 185 9.95 -5.16 -6.79
N ILE A 186 9.69 -5.77 -5.62
CA ILE A 186 8.58 -6.73 -5.46
C ILE A 186 7.24 -6.01 -5.70
N ALA A 187 7.09 -4.76 -5.24
CA ALA A 187 5.89 -3.96 -5.44
C ALA A 187 5.62 -3.70 -6.92
N ILE A 188 6.63 -3.34 -7.71
CA ILE A 188 6.47 -3.15 -9.16
C ILE A 188 5.97 -4.44 -9.83
N VAL A 189 6.60 -5.59 -9.54
CA VAL A 189 6.17 -6.89 -10.08
C VAL A 189 4.74 -7.22 -9.65
N THR A 190 4.42 -6.99 -8.39
CA THR A 190 3.08 -7.22 -7.81
C THR A 190 2.02 -6.36 -8.52
N LEU A 191 2.27 -5.07 -8.69
CA LEU A 191 1.35 -4.13 -9.34
C LEU A 191 1.15 -4.44 -10.82
N LEU A 192 2.18 -4.93 -11.52
CA LEU A 192 2.05 -5.38 -12.92
C LEU A 192 1.13 -6.60 -13.05
N HIS A 193 1.23 -7.58 -12.14
CA HIS A 193 0.27 -8.70 -12.10
C HIS A 193 -1.14 -8.22 -11.75
N GLY A 194 -1.24 -7.24 -10.84
CA GLY A 194 -2.51 -6.59 -10.53
C GLY A 194 -3.15 -5.93 -11.75
N ALA A 195 -2.39 -5.15 -12.51
CA ALA A 195 -2.86 -4.57 -13.77
C ALA A 195 -3.28 -5.65 -14.78
N ALA A 196 -2.48 -6.72 -14.91
CA ALA A 196 -2.75 -7.83 -15.82
C ALA A 196 -4.07 -8.54 -15.54
N ILE A 197 -4.56 -8.54 -14.29
CA ILE A 197 -5.87 -9.14 -13.96
C ILE A 197 -7.01 -8.15 -13.73
N TYR A 198 -6.76 -7.02 -13.07
CA TYR A 198 -7.82 -6.06 -12.75
C TYR A 198 -8.28 -5.24 -13.95
N ILE A 199 -7.43 -4.98 -14.95
CA ILE A 199 -7.87 -4.31 -16.20
C ILE A 199 -8.88 -5.21 -16.95
N PRO A 200 -8.59 -6.49 -17.25
CA PRO A 200 -9.59 -7.40 -17.82
C PRO A 200 -10.84 -7.54 -16.96
N THR A 201 -10.69 -7.63 -15.64
CA THR A 201 -11.83 -7.77 -14.72
C THR A 201 -12.73 -6.54 -14.73
N TRP A 202 -12.14 -5.34 -14.83
CA TRP A 202 -12.89 -4.10 -14.99
C TRP A 202 -13.67 -4.08 -16.31
N LEU A 203 -13.04 -4.45 -17.43
CA LEU A 203 -13.72 -4.58 -18.74
C LEU A 203 -14.85 -5.62 -18.70
N TRP A 204 -14.63 -6.77 -18.05
CA TRP A 204 -15.65 -7.80 -17.84
C TRP A 204 -16.81 -7.32 -16.96
N SER A 205 -16.55 -6.51 -15.94
CA SER A 205 -17.59 -5.92 -15.10
C SER A 205 -18.53 -5.00 -15.89
N MET A 206 -18.03 -4.40 -16.98
CA MET A 206 -18.80 -3.57 -17.92
C MET A 206 -19.43 -4.36 -19.08
N GLY A 207 -19.21 -5.68 -19.14
CA GLY A 207 -19.73 -6.53 -20.22
C GLY A 207 -18.95 -6.43 -21.54
N LEU A 208 -17.72 -5.90 -21.51
CA LEU A 208 -16.90 -5.70 -22.72
C LEU A 208 -16.02 -6.90 -23.08
N MET A 209 -15.83 -7.84 -22.15
CA MET A 209 -15.11 -9.09 -22.38
C MET A 209 -15.50 -10.16 -21.36
N ASN A 210 -14.99 -11.38 -21.53
CA ASN A 210 -15.07 -12.45 -20.53
C ASN A 210 -13.72 -12.64 -19.84
N VAL A 211 -13.75 -13.02 -18.56
CA VAL A 211 -12.56 -13.40 -17.80
C VAL A 211 -12.78 -14.82 -17.29
N ASP A 212 -11.85 -15.71 -17.60
CA ASP A 212 -11.86 -17.08 -17.08
C ASP A 212 -11.56 -17.06 -15.57
N PRO A 213 -12.41 -17.69 -14.72
CA PRO A 213 -12.22 -17.69 -13.27
C PRO A 213 -10.88 -18.29 -12.82
N GLU A 214 -10.35 -19.29 -13.51
CA GLU A 214 -9.10 -19.93 -13.13
C GLU A 214 -7.90 -19.08 -13.51
N VAL A 215 -7.92 -18.46 -14.69
CA VAL A 215 -6.94 -17.43 -15.07
C VAL A 215 -6.95 -16.28 -14.07
N TYR A 216 -8.13 -15.84 -13.61
CA TYR A 216 -8.21 -14.82 -12.56
C TYR A 216 -7.46 -15.24 -11.31
N ARG A 217 -7.76 -16.42 -10.77
CA ARG A 217 -7.13 -16.90 -9.53
C ARG A 217 -5.62 -17.04 -9.67
N MET A 218 -5.15 -17.61 -10.79
CA MET A 218 -3.73 -17.79 -11.06
C MET A 218 -2.98 -16.45 -11.08
N VAL A 219 -3.44 -15.49 -11.88
CA VAL A 219 -2.76 -14.18 -12.01
C VAL A 219 -2.92 -13.35 -10.73
N TRP A 220 -4.09 -13.40 -10.10
CA TRP A 220 -4.35 -12.69 -8.84
C TRP A 220 -3.44 -13.19 -7.71
N TRP A 221 -3.15 -14.48 -7.62
CA TRP A 221 -2.22 -15.00 -6.59
C TRP A 221 -0.75 -14.74 -6.89
N ALA A 222 -0.36 -14.53 -8.14
CA ALA A 222 0.96 -14.00 -8.47
C ALA A 222 1.15 -12.59 -7.87
N LEU A 223 0.09 -11.76 -7.86
CA LEU A 223 0.04 -10.53 -7.06
C LEU A 223 -0.04 -10.83 -5.55
N GLY A 224 -0.97 -11.69 -5.13
CA GLY A 224 -1.31 -11.91 -3.73
C GLY A 224 -0.14 -12.42 -2.91
N HIS A 225 0.58 -13.42 -3.40
CA HIS A 225 1.75 -13.96 -2.69
C HIS A 225 2.89 -12.95 -2.63
N ALA A 226 3.23 -12.31 -3.76
CA ALA A 226 4.31 -11.33 -3.82
C ALA A 226 4.03 -10.12 -2.91
N SER A 227 2.78 -9.67 -2.81
CA SER A 227 2.40 -8.54 -1.95
C SER A 227 2.76 -8.74 -0.48
N GLN A 228 2.67 -9.98 0.03
CA GLN A 228 3.06 -10.28 1.42
C GLN A 228 4.56 -10.13 1.65
N GLN A 229 5.38 -10.40 0.61
CA GLN A 229 6.83 -10.28 0.70
C GLN A 229 7.30 -8.82 0.74
N ILE A 230 6.52 -7.89 0.16
CA ILE A 230 6.77 -6.44 0.27
C ILE A 230 6.74 -6.05 1.77
N ASN A 231 5.68 -6.45 2.46
CA ASN A 231 5.49 -6.19 3.90
C ASN A 231 6.62 -6.74 4.74
N VAL A 232 7.01 -7.98 4.49
CA VAL A 232 8.08 -8.65 5.24
C VAL A 232 9.41 -7.95 5.02
N ALA A 233 9.75 -7.60 3.78
CA ALA A 233 10.97 -6.87 3.47
C ALA A 233 11.00 -5.49 4.17
N ALA A 234 9.89 -4.76 4.14
CA ALA A 234 9.77 -3.48 4.82
C ALA A 234 9.86 -3.63 6.36
N MET A 235 9.14 -4.58 6.95
CA MET A 235 9.15 -4.85 8.40
C MET A 235 10.54 -5.20 8.91
N VAL A 236 11.23 -6.15 8.26
CA VAL A 236 12.58 -6.56 8.66
C VAL A 236 13.53 -5.36 8.61
N SER A 237 13.43 -4.54 7.56
CA SER A 237 14.23 -3.31 7.43
C SER A 237 13.98 -2.32 8.55
N ILE A 238 12.72 -2.11 8.92
CA ILE A 238 12.32 -1.22 10.00
C ILE A 238 12.77 -1.79 11.36
N TRP A 239 12.70 -3.10 11.58
CA TRP A 239 13.19 -3.69 12.83
C TRP A 239 14.70 -3.48 13.02
N TYR A 240 15.49 -3.66 11.96
CA TYR A 240 16.91 -3.33 12.02
C TYR A 240 17.16 -1.83 12.29
N LEU A 241 16.38 -0.94 11.66
CA LEU A 241 16.45 0.49 11.94
C LEU A 241 16.14 0.80 13.41
N MET A 242 15.06 0.22 13.94
CA MET A 242 14.61 0.44 15.31
C MET A 242 15.63 -0.10 16.31
N ALA A 243 16.24 -1.25 16.05
CA ALA A 243 17.33 -1.76 16.88
C ALA A 243 18.50 -0.77 16.94
N GLY A 244 18.88 -0.18 15.80
CA GLY A 244 19.90 0.87 15.75
C GLY A 244 19.52 2.13 16.55
N PHE A 245 18.28 2.60 16.42
CA PHE A 245 17.82 3.82 17.11
C PHE A 245 17.55 3.66 18.60
N THR A 246 17.14 2.48 19.05
CA THR A 246 16.67 2.28 20.43
C THR A 246 17.75 1.71 21.35
N VAL A 247 18.56 0.78 20.85
CA VAL A 247 19.55 0.05 21.67
C VAL A 247 20.96 0.11 21.09
N GLY A 248 21.18 0.89 20.02
CA GLY A 248 22.50 1.01 19.37
C GLY A 248 22.94 -0.25 18.63
N GLY A 249 22.01 -1.13 18.27
CA GLY A 249 22.32 -2.36 17.53
C GLY A 249 22.90 -2.07 16.15
N VAL A 250 23.94 -2.81 15.76
CA VAL A 250 24.55 -2.73 14.42
C VAL A 250 24.42 -4.07 13.70
N VAL A 251 24.25 -4.01 12.39
CA VAL A 251 24.29 -5.20 11.53
C VAL A 251 25.74 -5.39 11.10
N LEU A 252 26.35 -6.49 11.53
CA LEU A 252 27.72 -6.89 11.18
C LEU A 252 27.80 -7.41 9.75
#